data_AF-A0A803SRW7-F1
#
_entry.id   AF-A0A803SRW7-F1
#
_cell.length_a   1.000
_cell.length_b   1.000
_cell.length_c   1.000
_cell.angle_alpha   90.00
_cell.angle_beta   90.00
_cell.angle_gamma   90.00
#
_symmetry.space_group_name_H-M   'P 1'
#
loop_
_entity.id
_entity.type
_entity.pdbx_description
1 polymer ?
#
loop_
_entity_poly.entity_id
_entity_poly.type
_entity_poly.pdbx_seq_one_letter_code
_entity_poly.pdbx_strand_id
1 'polypeptide(L)' 'MGHQQLYWSHPRKFGQGSRSCRVCSNRHGLIRKYGLNMCRQCFRQYAKDIGFVKVDIYIYIYIYIYIYIIVYHYCCV' A
#
# COMPACT_ATOMS: atom_id res chain seq x y z
N MET A 1 -9.30 -29.67 26.80
CA MET A 1 -9.00 -29.56 25.35
C MET A 1 -9.75 -28.42 24.63
N GLY A 2 -10.38 -27.45 25.32
CA GLY A 2 -11.18 -26.39 24.67
C GLY A 2 -10.40 -25.20 24.08
N HIS A 3 -9.13 -25.01 24.46
CA HIS A 3 -8.32 -23.86 24.02
C HIS A 3 -8.13 -23.81 22.49
N GLN A 4 -8.06 -24.97 21.83
CA GLN A 4 -7.82 -25.06 20.39
C GLN A 4 -8.97 -24.48 19.56
N GLN A 5 -10.21 -24.51 20.06
CA GLN A 5 -11.37 -23.95 19.37
C GLN A 5 -11.51 -22.44 19.57
N LEU A 6 -10.89 -21.87 20.61
CA LEU A 6 -10.97 -20.45 20.95
C LEU A 6 -9.85 -19.64 20.28
N TYR A 7 -8.66 -20.21 20.15
CA TYR A 7 -7.53 -19.55 19.51
C TYR A 7 -7.79 -19.34 18.02
N TRP A 8 -7.62 -18.09 17.54
CA TRP A 8 -7.82 -17.72 16.14
C TRP A 8 -9.23 -17.99 15.58
N SER A 9 -10.23 -18.11 16.45
CA SER A 9 -11.63 -18.36 16.11
C SER A 9 -12.24 -17.29 15.19
N HIS A 10 -11.80 -16.03 15.28
CA HIS A 10 -12.32 -14.96 14.45
C HIS A 10 -11.75 -14.98 13.02
N PRO A 11 -12.58 -15.06 11.98
CA PRO A 11 -12.13 -15.12 10.59
C PRO A 11 -11.53 -13.77 10.14
N ARG A 12 -10.29 -13.81 9.62
CA ARG A 12 -9.55 -12.61 9.17
C ARG A 12 -9.41 -12.54 7.64
N LYS A 13 -10.46 -12.92 6.91
CA LYS A 13 -10.44 -12.94 5.43
C LYS A 13 -10.55 -11.53 4.83
N PHE A 14 -11.10 -10.55 5.57
CA PHE A 14 -11.38 -9.20 5.10
C PHE A 14 -11.13 -8.12 6.17
N GLY A 15 -11.24 -6.84 5.77
CA GLY A 15 -11.03 -5.69 6.65
C GLY A 15 -9.54 -5.33 6.84
N GLN A 16 -9.27 -4.33 7.69
CA GLN A 16 -7.92 -3.83 7.93
C GLN A 16 -7.02 -4.87 8.63
N GLY A 17 -7.59 -5.66 9.54
CA GLY A 17 -6.88 -6.71 10.29
C GLY A 17 -6.39 -7.89 9.44
N SER A 18 -6.97 -8.08 8.25
CA SER A 18 -6.63 -9.19 7.34
C SER A 18 -5.32 -9.01 6.59
N ARG A 19 -4.86 -7.76 6.45
CA ARG A 19 -3.73 -7.41 5.58
C ARG A 19 -2.68 -6.67 6.39
N SER A 20 -1.43 -6.89 6.02
CA SER A 20 -0.28 -6.23 6.62
C SER A 20 0.71 -5.82 5.53
N CYS A 21 1.51 -4.81 5.82
CA CYS A 21 2.62 -4.42 4.98
C CYS A 21 3.60 -5.57 4.83
N ARG A 22 4.06 -5.83 3.60
CA ARG A 22 5.05 -6.88 3.32
C ARG A 22 6.42 -6.66 3.98
N VAL A 23 6.73 -5.42 4.36
CA VAL A 23 8.04 -5.03 4.92
C VAL A 23 7.97 -4.94 6.45
N CYS A 24 7.11 -4.07 6.97
CA CYS A 24 7.08 -3.76 8.41
C CYS A 24 5.96 -4.48 9.18
N SER A 25 5.14 -5.31 8.51
CA SER A 25 3.97 -5.98 9.08
C SER A 25 2.91 -5.06 9.72
N ASN A 26 3.06 -3.73 9.57
CA ASN A 26 2.06 -2.76 10.02
C ASN A 26 0.78 -2.90 9.18
N ARG A 27 -0.37 -2.75 9.83
CA ARG A 27 -1.70 -2.81 9.20
C ARG A 27 -2.21 -1.43 8.78
N HIS A 28 -1.63 -0.36 9.33
CA HIS A 28 -2.04 1.01 9.07
C HIS A 28 -1.34 1.61 7.85
N GLY A 29 -2.04 2.49 7.13
CA GLY A 29 -1.47 3.22 6.00
C GLY A 29 -0.99 2.32 4.87
N LEU A 30 -1.67 1.21 4.65
CA LEU A 30 -1.33 0.23 3.62
C LEU A 30 -1.76 0.72 2.24
N ILE A 31 -0.77 0.91 1.37
CA ILE A 31 -0.95 1.21 -0.04
C ILE A 31 -1.26 -0.11 -0.76
N ARG A 32 -2.51 -0.23 -1.23
CA ARG A 32 -3.05 -1.47 -1.83
C ARG A 32 -3.11 -1.46 -3.35
N LYS A 33 -3.05 -0.29 -3.97
CA LYS A 33 -3.19 -0.17 -5.42
C LYS A 33 -1.91 -0.68 -6.12
N TYR A 34 -2.11 -1.28 -7.29
CA TYR A 34 -1.11 -2.02 -8.08
C TYR A 34 -0.48 -3.22 -7.35
N GLY A 35 -1.15 -3.76 -6.32
CA GLY A 35 -0.66 -4.97 -5.62
C GLY A 35 0.59 -4.76 -4.77
N LEU A 36 1.01 -3.50 -4.54
CA LEU A 36 2.21 -3.16 -3.77
C LEU A 36 2.17 -3.71 -2.34
N ASN A 37 1.00 -3.64 -1.68
CA ASN A 37 0.77 -4.09 -0.29
C ASN A 37 1.87 -3.62 0.67
N MET A 38 2.22 -2.33 0.57
CA MET A 38 3.28 -1.69 1.36
C MET A 38 2.74 -0.52 2.16
N CYS A 39 3.33 -0.27 3.33
CA CYS A 39 2.98 0.89 4.13
C CYS A 39 3.49 2.18 3.48
N ARG A 40 2.84 3.32 3.67
CA ARG A 40 3.27 4.61 3.10
C ARG A 40 4.71 5.02 3.45
N GLN A 41 5.18 4.67 4.65
CA GLN A 41 6.56 4.94 5.10
C GLN A 41 7.56 4.06 4.34
N CYS A 42 7.24 2.77 4.24
CA CYS A 42 7.99 1.76 3.52
C CYS A 42 8.10 2.12 2.03
N PHE A 43 6.97 2.54 1.44
CA PHE A 43 6.93 2.95 0.04
C PHE A 43 7.88 4.12 -0.23
N ARG A 44 7.97 5.12 0.66
CA ARG A 44 8.91 6.25 0.48
C ARG A 44 10.38 5.82 0.53
N GLN A 45 10.72 4.82 1.33
CA GLN A 45 12.08 4.28 1.40
C GLN A 45 12.46 3.55 0.12
N TYR A 46 11.56 2.69 -0.40
CA TYR A 46 11.81 1.86 -1.58
C TYR A 46 11.36 2.48 -2.91
N ALA A 47 10.77 3.68 -2.90
CA ALA A 47 10.21 4.29 -4.12
C ALA A 47 11.25 4.39 -5.24
N LYS A 48 12.47 4.81 -4.92
CA LYS A 48 13.56 4.94 -5.89
C LYS A 48 13.97 3.60 -6.48
N ASP A 49 14.07 2.56 -5.64
CA ASP A 49 14.49 1.22 -6.05
C ASP A 49 13.43 0.51 -6.90
N ILE A 50 12.16 0.82 -6.66
CA ILE A 50 11.04 0.34 -7.49
C ILE A 50 11.01 1.10 -8.84
N GLY A 51 11.71 2.23 -8.96
CA GLY A 51 11.75 3.06 -10.16
C GLY A 51 10.73 4.20 -10.17
N PHE A 52 10.12 4.53 -9.02
CA PHE A 52 9.32 5.75 -8.88
C PHE A 52 10.24 6.97 -8.77
N VAL A 53 10.13 7.86 -9.74
CA VAL A 53 10.87 9.13 -9.79
C VAL A 53 9.90 10.29 -9.60
N LYS A 54 10.28 11.27 -8.76
CA LYS A 54 9.53 12.52 -8.63
C LYS A 54 9.81 13.38 -9.86
N VAL A 55 8.76 13.78 -10.57
CA VAL A 55 8.87 14.61 -11.78
C VAL A 55 8.56 16.07 -11.46
N ASP A 56 9.41 16.99 -11.94
CA ASP A 56 9.28 18.44 -11.75
C ASP A 56 9.36 19.16 -13.14
N ILE A 57 8.30 19.91 -13.47
CA ILE A 57 8.11 20.99 -14.47
C ILE A 57 7.90 20.68 -16.00
N TYR A 58 8.79 19.98 -16.74
CA TYR A 58 8.86 20.24 -18.21
C TYR A 58 8.68 19.09 -19.23
N ILE A 59 8.34 17.86 -18.83
CA ILE A 59 7.87 16.75 -19.72
C ILE A 59 6.38 16.47 -19.44
N TYR A 60 5.57 17.54 -19.42
CA TYR A 60 4.45 17.67 -18.48
C TYR A 60 3.07 17.21 -18.92
N ILE A 61 2.91 16.61 -20.10
CA ILE A 61 1.59 16.20 -20.60
C ILE A 61 1.42 14.67 -20.61
N TYR A 62 2.41 13.91 -21.08
CA TYR A 62 2.33 12.43 -21.18
C TYR A 62 2.47 11.72 -19.82
N ILE A 63 3.25 12.30 -18.91
CA ILE A 63 3.39 11.82 -17.53
C ILE A 63 2.19 12.27 -16.66
N TYR A 64 1.52 13.38 -17.01
CA TYR A 64 0.40 13.92 -16.24
C TYR A 64 -0.78 12.96 -16.19
N ILE A 65 -1.13 12.30 -17.31
CA ILE A 65 -2.20 11.28 -17.34
C ILE A 65 -1.83 10.05 -16.50
N TYR A 66 -0.57 9.61 -16.54
CA TYR A 66 -0.12 8.43 -15.77
C TYR A 66 -0.06 8.73 -14.27
N ILE A 67 0.38 9.92 -13.88
CA ILE A 67 0.50 10.37 -12.49
C ILE A 67 -0.82 10.82 -11.90
N TYR A 68 -1.75 11.44 -12.65
CA TYR A 68 -3.08 11.79 -12.15
C TYR A 68 -3.85 10.54 -11.73
N ILE A 69 -3.71 9.44 -12.49
CA ILE A 69 -4.24 8.11 -12.12
C ILE A 69 -3.58 7.63 -10.83
N ILE A 70 -2.24 7.68 -10.68
CA ILE A 70 -1.51 7.30 -9.46
C ILE A 70 -2.00 8.15 -8.27
N VAL A 71 -1.89 9.46 -8.33
CA VAL A 71 -2.09 10.39 -7.21
C VAL A 71 -3.55 10.50 -6.76
N TYR A 72 -4.54 10.62 -7.67
CA TYR A 72 -5.94 10.73 -7.22
C TYR A 72 -6.47 9.45 -6.55
N HIS A 73 -5.81 8.31 -6.76
CA HIS A 73 -6.20 7.04 -6.16
C HIS A 73 -5.23 6.58 -5.05
N TYR A 74 -4.12 7.29 -4.81
CA TYR A 74 -3.23 7.08 -3.66
C TYR A 74 -3.32 8.17 -2.59
N CYS A 75 -4.00 9.29 -2.86
CA CYS A 75 -4.16 10.39 -1.91
C CYS A 75 -5.61 10.67 -1.46
N CYS A 76 -6.64 9.99 -1.97
CA CYS A 76 -8.02 10.17 -1.50
C CYS A 76 -8.51 9.08 -0.50
N VAL A 77 -7.61 8.22 0.02
CA VAL A 77 -7.84 7.36 1.21
C VAL A 77 -6.55 7.25 2.01
#